data_AF-A0A0C2MIE0-F1
#
_entry.id   AF-A0A0C2MIE0-F1
#
_cell.length_a   1.000
_cell.length_b   1.000
_cell.length_c   1.000
_cell.angle_alpha   90.00
_cell.angle_beta   90.00
_cell.angle_gamma   90.00
#
_symmetry.space_group_name_H-M   'P 1'
#
loop_
_entity.id
_entity.type
_entity.pdbx_description
1 polymer ?
#
loop_
_entity_poly.entity_id
_entity_poly.type
_entity_poly.pdbx_seq_one_letter_code
_entity_poly.pdbx_strand_id
1 'polypeptide(L)'
;MLANFTRIAFNSAAKRYSSTVSRRTSLLMFSKLLLSRYKGVLVSQSLLSNRLCSTNELKSAIENIDLNIRISPDHQRMLSFGLTSYLALLKNEIKCIETIAVICFGGRQFIVRHGDTIIVNEVHVEPGTKMVLGKVLLVAGQKFTMIGKPLISLDTVKVNAEVVEHFLGPIKKTYKFQKKSTRRYRESRHRFTVIKIQDIEIDENSLKEFT
;
A
#
# COMPACT_ATOMS: atom_id res chain seq x y z
N MET A 1 24.01 -36.35 -4.43
CA MET A 1 22.66 -36.89 -4.14
C MET A 1 21.83 -36.03 -3.16
N LEU A 2 22.43 -35.23 -2.27
CA LEU A 2 21.70 -34.44 -1.26
C LEU A 2 20.99 -33.17 -1.80
N ALA A 3 21.49 -32.55 -2.87
CA ALA A 3 20.86 -31.37 -3.49
C ALA A 3 19.52 -31.67 -4.20
N ASN A 4 19.29 -32.93 -4.58
CA ASN A 4 18.04 -33.35 -5.22
C ASN A 4 16.96 -33.66 -4.18
N PHE A 5 17.34 -34.14 -2.99
CA PHE A 5 16.40 -34.43 -1.90
C PHE A 5 15.79 -33.15 -1.28
N THR A 6 16.59 -32.09 -1.12
CA THR A 6 16.09 -30.80 -0.60
C THR A 6 15.14 -30.13 -1.60
N ARG A 7 15.40 -30.25 -2.91
CA ARG A 7 14.52 -29.76 -3.98
C ARG A 7 13.18 -30.51 -4.04
N ILE A 8 13.18 -31.82 -3.77
CA ILE A 8 11.97 -32.67 -3.71
C ILE A 8 11.17 -32.40 -2.42
N ALA A 9 11.82 -32.19 -1.28
CA ALA A 9 11.17 -31.84 -0.01
C ALA A 9 10.52 -30.45 -0.08
N PHE A 10 11.19 -29.47 -0.69
CA PHE A 10 10.66 -28.12 -0.90
C PHE A 10 9.46 -28.13 -1.86
N ASN A 11 9.55 -28.86 -2.98
CA ASN A 11 8.45 -28.99 -3.93
C ASN A 11 7.27 -29.81 -3.40
N SER A 12 7.50 -30.81 -2.54
CA SER A 12 6.42 -31.63 -1.97
C SER A 12 5.66 -30.93 -0.85
N ALA A 13 6.36 -30.16 0.01
CA ALA A 13 5.71 -29.30 1.02
C ALA A 13 4.97 -28.13 0.36
N ALA A 14 5.55 -27.50 -0.68
CA ALA A 14 4.89 -26.43 -1.43
C ALA A 14 3.66 -26.92 -2.21
N LYS A 15 3.67 -28.14 -2.79
CA LYS A 15 2.51 -28.72 -3.47
C LYS A 15 1.31 -28.94 -2.54
N ARG A 16 1.55 -29.35 -1.28
CA ARG A 16 0.49 -29.58 -0.28
C ARG A 16 -0.23 -28.31 0.18
N TYR A 17 0.42 -27.14 0.07
CA TYR A 17 -0.15 -25.83 0.41
C TYR A 17 -0.68 -25.04 -0.81
N SER A 18 -0.62 -25.62 -2.01
CA SER A 18 -0.89 -24.89 -3.27
C SER A 18 -2.32 -24.96 -3.81
N SER A 19 -3.25 -25.64 -3.14
CA SER A 19 -4.59 -25.83 -3.72
C SER A 19 -5.62 -24.76 -3.36
N THR A 20 -5.41 -23.90 -2.37
CA THR A 20 -6.48 -22.98 -1.92
C THR A 20 -6.08 -21.56 -1.52
N VAL A 21 -4.79 -21.23 -1.38
CA VAL A 21 -4.39 -19.90 -0.90
C VAL A 21 -3.20 -19.36 -1.68
N SER A 22 -3.28 -18.09 -2.08
CA SER A 22 -2.28 -17.37 -2.87
C SER A 22 -0.84 -17.65 -2.44
N ARG A 23 0.11 -17.71 -3.40
CA ARG A 23 1.54 -17.97 -3.14
C ARG A 23 2.14 -17.03 -2.08
N ARG A 24 1.57 -15.82 -1.90
CA ARG A 24 2.00 -14.85 -0.87
C ARG A 24 1.60 -15.28 0.54
N THR A 25 0.38 -15.78 0.72
CA THR A 25 -0.13 -16.23 2.02
C THR A 25 0.53 -17.51 2.48
N SER A 26 0.88 -18.42 1.55
CA SER A 26 1.58 -19.66 1.91
C SER A 26 3.01 -19.41 2.38
N LEU A 27 3.74 -18.46 1.77
CA LEU A 27 5.10 -18.09 2.19
C LEU A 27 5.13 -17.35 3.52
N LEU A 28 4.19 -16.43 3.77
CA LEU A 28 4.03 -15.74 5.04
C LEU A 28 3.64 -16.70 6.17
N MET A 29 2.73 -17.64 5.89
CA MET A 29 2.39 -18.71 6.82
C MET A 29 3.61 -19.58 7.10
N PHE A 30 4.40 -19.93 6.08
CA PHE A 30 5.59 -20.78 6.24
C PHE A 30 6.70 -20.09 7.06
N SER A 31 6.95 -18.80 6.85
CA SER A 31 7.97 -18.07 7.63
C SER A 31 7.53 -17.91 9.09
N LYS A 32 6.25 -17.62 9.34
CA LYS A 32 5.67 -17.50 10.69
C LYS A 32 5.66 -18.85 11.44
N LEU A 33 5.45 -19.96 10.72
CA LEU A 33 5.42 -21.32 11.25
C LEU A 33 6.83 -21.90 11.46
N LEU A 34 7.81 -21.49 10.64
CA LEU A 34 9.23 -21.77 10.89
C LEU A 34 9.72 -21.03 12.14
N LEU A 35 9.35 -19.75 12.30
CA LEU A 35 9.70 -18.96 13.48
C LEU A 35 9.09 -19.51 14.78
N SER A 36 7.87 -20.05 14.73
CA SER A 36 7.21 -20.63 15.92
C SER A 36 7.76 -22.00 16.36
N ARG A 37 8.52 -22.70 15.51
CA ARG A 37 9.12 -24.01 15.84
C ARG A 37 10.47 -23.94 16.52
N TYR A 38 11.17 -22.80 16.49
CA TYR A 38 12.40 -22.61 17.26
C TYR A 38 12.07 -22.20 18.69
N LYS A 39 11.88 -23.19 19.57
CA LYS A 39 11.54 -23.07 21.02
C LYS A 39 12.57 -22.29 21.88
N GLY A 40 13.54 -21.60 21.29
CA GLY A 40 14.50 -20.73 21.99
C GLY A 40 14.44 -19.26 21.58
N VAL A 41 13.57 -18.88 20.64
CA VAL A 41 13.46 -17.50 20.13
C VAL A 41 12.25 -16.82 20.76
N LEU A 42 12.38 -16.43 22.03
CA LEU A 42 11.46 -15.45 22.65
C LEU A 42 11.81 -14.05 22.14
N VAL A 43 11.61 -13.80 20.84
CA VAL A 43 11.52 -12.42 20.36
C VAL A 43 10.11 -11.96 20.70
N SER A 44 10.02 -11.33 21.88
CA SER A 44 9.02 -10.36 22.30
C SER A 44 7.80 -10.25 21.38
N GLN A 45 6.75 -11.01 21.71
CA GLN A 45 5.38 -10.73 21.25
C GLN A 45 4.92 -9.29 21.58
N SER A 46 5.68 -8.54 22.40
CA SER A 46 5.47 -7.12 22.71
C SER A 46 5.96 -6.13 21.64
N LEU A 47 6.78 -6.53 20.66
CA LEU A 47 7.18 -5.63 19.55
C LEU A 47 6.17 -5.59 18.40
N LEU A 48 5.18 -6.49 18.42
CA LEU A 48 4.08 -6.52 17.44
C LEU A 48 2.87 -5.67 17.87
N SER A 49 2.89 -5.10 19.08
CA SER A 49 1.84 -4.22 19.58
C SER A 49 2.30 -2.76 19.56
N ASN A 50 1.87 -2.03 18.53
CA ASN A 50 1.65 -0.58 18.52
C ASN A 50 2.78 0.32 19.06
N ARG A 51 3.58 0.89 18.15
CA ARG A 51 3.83 2.35 17.99
C ARG A 51 4.96 2.56 16.98
N LEU A 52 4.86 3.64 16.21
CA LEU A 52 5.82 4.12 15.21
C LEU A 52 7.26 4.00 15.72
N CYS A 53 8.00 2.99 15.27
CA CYS A 53 9.38 2.76 15.65
C CYS A 53 10.27 3.19 14.47
N SER A 54 11.21 4.10 14.72
CA SER A 54 12.07 4.67 13.67
C SER A 54 12.93 3.56 13.03
N THR A 55 13.21 3.66 11.73
CA THR A 55 14.02 2.65 10.99
C THR A 55 15.41 2.39 11.61
N ASN A 56 15.90 3.30 12.45
CA ASN A 56 17.17 3.19 13.16
C ASN A 56 17.06 2.33 14.43
N GLU A 57 15.94 2.36 15.15
CA GLU A 57 15.68 1.51 16.32
C GLU A 57 15.50 0.03 15.93
N LEU A 58 14.90 -0.22 14.75
CA LEU A 58 14.82 -1.58 14.21
C LEU A 58 16.19 -2.13 13.82
N LYS A 59 17.08 -1.30 13.26
CA LYS A 59 18.44 -1.70 12.90
C LYS A 59 19.27 -2.05 14.14
N SER A 60 19.24 -1.19 15.16
CA SER A 60 19.97 -1.46 16.41
C SER A 60 19.38 -2.65 17.18
N ALA A 61 18.06 -2.85 17.16
CA ALA A 61 17.44 -4.04 17.75
C ALA A 61 17.83 -5.34 17.02
N ILE A 62 17.97 -5.30 15.68
CA ILE A 62 18.42 -6.46 14.88
C ILE A 62 19.90 -6.76 15.12
N GLU A 63 20.74 -5.73 15.27
CA GLU A 63 22.18 -5.89 15.56
C GLU A 63 22.46 -6.46 16.95
N ASN A 64 21.53 -6.31 17.91
CA ASN A 64 21.67 -6.82 19.28
C ASN A 64 21.10 -8.24 19.50
N ILE A 65 20.64 -8.93 18.44
CA ILE A 65 20.13 -10.30 18.54
C ILE A 65 21.33 -11.26 18.45
N ASP A 66 22.08 -11.39 19.53
CA ASP A 66 23.05 -12.47 19.71
C ASP A 66 22.30 -13.77 20.03
N LEU A 67 21.88 -14.48 18.98
CA LEU A 67 21.37 -15.85 19.10
C LEU A 67 22.53 -16.78 19.44
N ASN A 68 22.89 -16.84 20.71
CA ASN A 68 23.86 -17.80 21.24
C ASN A 68 23.24 -19.21 21.34
N ILE A 69 22.81 -19.75 20.20
CA ILE A 69 22.41 -21.14 20.01
C ILE A 69 23.34 -21.68 18.93
N ARG A 70 24.07 -22.78 19.21
CA ARG A 70 24.86 -23.51 18.20
C ARG A 70 23.92 -24.20 17.21
N ILE A 71 23.36 -23.40 16.30
CA ILE A 71 22.51 -23.84 15.21
C ILE A 71 23.45 -24.30 14.08
N SER A 72 23.22 -25.49 13.51
CA SER A 72 23.98 -25.95 12.32
C SER A 72 23.92 -24.89 11.21
N PRO A 73 25.02 -24.67 10.47
CA PRO A 73 25.13 -23.57 9.49
C PRO A 73 24.00 -23.56 8.46
N ASP A 74 23.41 -24.71 8.15
CA ASP A 74 22.27 -24.80 7.22
C ASP A 74 20.99 -24.22 7.79
N HIS A 75 20.73 -24.41 9.08
CA HIS A 75 19.57 -23.84 9.75
C HIS A 75 19.71 -22.31 9.92
N GLN A 76 20.92 -21.79 10.12
CA GLN A 76 21.18 -20.35 10.12
C GLN A 76 20.87 -19.71 8.75
N ARG A 77 21.21 -20.40 7.65
CA ARG A 77 20.87 -19.96 6.28
C ARG A 77 19.36 -19.96 6.02
N MET A 78 18.64 -20.99 6.50
CA MET A 78 17.18 -21.05 6.35
C MET A 78 16.46 -19.95 7.14
N LEU A 79 16.91 -19.68 8.37
CA LEU A 79 16.35 -18.62 9.21
C LEU A 79 16.65 -17.22 8.67
N SER A 80 17.90 -16.95 8.28
CA SER A 80 18.28 -15.66 7.69
C SER A 80 17.54 -15.37 6.39
N PHE A 81 17.34 -16.38 5.53
CA PHE A 81 16.53 -16.23 4.31
C PHE A 81 15.06 -15.92 4.62
N GLY A 82 14.47 -16.65 5.58
CA GLY A 82 13.09 -16.43 6.02
C GLY A 82 12.88 -15.02 6.59
N LEU A 83 13.75 -14.57 7.49
CA LEU A 83 13.72 -13.23 8.05
C LEU A 83 13.93 -12.14 6.99
N THR A 84 14.88 -12.33 6.07
CA THR A 84 15.12 -11.37 4.97
C THR A 84 13.89 -11.23 4.07
N SER A 85 13.25 -12.35 3.73
CA SER A 85 12.03 -12.34 2.91
C SER A 85 10.87 -11.63 3.60
N TYR A 86 10.70 -11.83 4.92
CA TYR A 86 9.66 -11.20 5.70
C TYR A 86 9.88 -9.69 5.88
N LEU A 87 11.13 -9.29 6.18
CA LEU A 87 11.51 -7.88 6.25
C LEU A 87 11.30 -7.17 4.91
N ALA A 88 11.55 -7.82 3.77
CA ALA A 88 11.28 -7.25 2.46
C ALA A 88 9.78 -7.01 2.20
N LEU A 89 8.92 -7.94 2.63
CA LEU A 89 7.47 -7.77 2.53
C LEU A 89 6.97 -6.62 3.41
N LEU A 90 7.40 -6.56 4.67
CA LEU A 90 7.04 -5.48 5.59
C LEU A 90 7.51 -4.11 5.09
N LYS A 91 8.72 -4.03 4.51
CA LYS A 91 9.23 -2.79 3.92
C LYS A 91 8.32 -2.26 2.79
N ASN A 92 7.79 -3.15 1.96
CA ASN A 92 6.89 -2.75 0.88
C ASN A 92 5.55 -2.23 1.44
N GLU A 93 4.99 -2.91 2.45
CA GLU A 93 3.75 -2.45 3.09
C GLU A 93 3.93 -1.08 3.75
N ILE A 94 5.04 -0.85 4.46
CA ILE A 94 5.33 0.45 5.11
C ILE A 94 5.56 1.56 4.07
N LYS A 95 6.28 1.27 2.98
CA LYS A 95 6.56 2.24 1.90
C LYS A 95 5.26 2.86 1.37
N CYS A 96 4.23 2.05 1.14
CA CYS A 96 2.95 2.52 0.61
C CYS A 96 2.15 3.39 1.60
N ILE A 97 2.35 3.21 2.91
CA ILE A 97 1.65 3.98 3.97
C ILE A 97 2.26 5.38 4.13
N GLU A 98 3.58 5.47 3.98
CA GLU A 98 4.33 6.71 4.24
C GLU A 98 4.31 7.68 3.05
N THR A 99 4.00 7.21 1.85
CA THR A 99 3.91 8.04 0.65
C THR A 99 2.57 8.76 0.55
N ILE A 100 2.65 10.08 0.37
CA ILE A 100 1.51 10.97 0.17
C ILE A 100 1.64 11.63 -1.21
N ALA A 101 0.54 11.71 -1.95
CA ALA A 101 0.47 12.47 -3.19
C ALA A 101 -0.62 13.55 -3.10
N VAL A 102 -0.39 14.68 -3.76
CA VAL A 102 -1.40 15.71 -4.00
C VAL A 102 -1.80 15.66 -5.46
N ILE A 103 -3.07 15.33 -5.72
CA ILE A 103 -3.63 15.17 -7.07
C ILE A 103 -4.64 16.28 -7.35
N CYS A 104 -4.77 16.68 -8.62
CA CYS A 104 -5.85 17.55 -9.08
C CYS A 104 -6.86 16.75 -9.89
N PHE A 105 -8.11 16.69 -9.42
CA PHE A 105 -9.19 16.02 -10.12
C PHE A 105 -10.44 16.90 -10.13
N GLY A 106 -11.06 17.06 -11.31
CA GLY A 106 -12.27 17.88 -11.46
C GLY A 106 -12.12 19.33 -11.00
N GLY A 107 -10.91 19.89 -11.04
CA GLY A 107 -10.61 21.26 -10.59
C GLY A 107 -10.41 21.43 -9.09
N ARG A 108 -10.36 20.34 -8.32
CA ARG A 108 -10.06 20.34 -6.88
C ARG A 108 -8.81 19.52 -6.58
N GLN A 109 -8.11 19.90 -5.52
CA GLN A 109 -6.92 19.18 -5.05
C GLN A 109 -7.30 18.22 -3.92
N PHE A 110 -6.70 17.03 -3.93
CA PHE A 110 -6.87 16.01 -2.91
C PHE A 110 -5.51 15.52 -2.44
N ILE A 111 -5.37 15.36 -1.13
CA ILE A 111 -4.24 14.67 -0.52
C ILE A 111 -4.64 13.20 -0.41
N VAL A 112 -3.83 12.30 -0.97
CA VAL A 112 -4.13 10.88 -1.05
C VAL A 112 -2.95 10.00 -0.67
N ARG A 113 -3.26 8.82 -0.15
CA ARG A 113 -2.34 7.72 0.18
C ARG A 113 -2.82 6.42 -0.43
N HIS A 114 -1.98 5.39 -0.40
CA HIS A 114 -2.36 4.04 -0.79
C HIS A 114 -3.61 3.57 -0.01
N GLY A 115 -4.63 3.10 -0.71
CA GLY A 115 -5.86 2.58 -0.11
C GLY A 115 -6.92 3.64 0.23
N ASP A 116 -6.61 4.93 0.11
CA ASP A 116 -7.57 5.99 0.38
C ASP A 116 -8.74 5.97 -0.60
N THR A 117 -9.90 6.42 -0.13
CA THR A 117 -11.11 6.55 -0.95
C THR A 117 -11.54 8.01 -1.01
N ILE A 118 -11.68 8.54 -2.22
CA ILE A 118 -12.05 9.93 -2.48
C ILE A 118 -13.37 10.01 -3.24
N ILE A 119 -14.16 11.03 -2.93
CA ILE A 119 -15.41 11.34 -3.63
C ILE A 119 -15.12 12.46 -4.61
N VAL A 120 -15.35 12.20 -5.88
CA VAL A 120 -15.12 13.15 -6.98
C VAL A 120 -16.41 13.39 -7.77
N ASN A 121 -16.37 14.39 -8.65
CA ASN A 121 -17.42 14.63 -9.63
C ASN A 121 -17.65 13.40 -10.52
N GLU A 122 -18.79 13.35 -11.20
CA GLU A 122 -19.15 12.25 -12.11
C GLU A 122 -18.04 11.95 -13.15
N VAL A 123 -17.71 10.66 -13.25
CA VAL A 123 -16.78 10.11 -14.24
C VAL A 123 -17.55 9.12 -15.11
N HIS A 124 -17.44 9.24 -16.44
CA HIS A 124 -18.14 8.39 -17.40
C HIS A 124 -17.37 7.10 -17.68
N VAL A 125 -17.17 6.29 -16.64
CA VAL A 125 -16.43 5.03 -16.70
C VAL A 125 -17.13 4.02 -15.80
N GLU A 126 -17.20 2.75 -16.19
CA GLU A 126 -17.88 1.72 -15.41
C GLU A 126 -17.18 1.44 -14.06
N PRO A 127 -17.94 1.10 -13.00
CA PRO A 127 -17.35 0.68 -11.72
C PRO A 127 -16.50 -0.58 -11.90
N GLY A 128 -15.39 -0.66 -11.17
CA GLY A 128 -14.35 -1.68 -11.30
C GLY A 128 -13.25 -1.34 -12.32
N THR A 129 -13.43 -0.26 -13.09
CA THR A 129 -12.40 0.13 -14.07
C THR A 129 -11.21 0.79 -13.37
N LYS A 130 -10.01 0.37 -13.76
CA LYS A 130 -8.75 1.00 -13.33
C LYS A 130 -8.43 2.21 -14.21
N MET A 131 -7.99 3.29 -13.58
CA MET A 131 -7.61 4.53 -14.25
C MET A 131 -6.34 5.12 -13.62
N VAL A 132 -5.54 5.79 -14.44
CA VAL A 132 -4.34 6.52 -13.98
C VAL A 132 -4.69 7.98 -13.81
N LEU A 133 -4.42 8.55 -12.64
CA LEU A 133 -4.67 9.96 -12.35
C LEU A 133 -3.51 10.81 -12.85
N GLY A 134 -3.71 11.45 -14.00
CA GLY A 134 -2.64 12.12 -14.74
C GLY A 134 -2.11 13.44 -14.13
N LYS A 135 -2.85 14.06 -13.22
CA LYS A 135 -2.53 15.39 -12.68
C LYS A 135 -2.05 15.27 -11.24
N VAL A 136 -0.76 15.00 -11.07
CA VAL A 136 -0.08 14.99 -9.77
C VAL A 136 0.70 16.30 -9.62
N LEU A 137 0.52 17.00 -8.50
CA LEU A 137 1.23 18.25 -8.21
C LEU A 137 2.45 18.02 -7.31
N LEU A 138 2.32 17.12 -6.34
CA LEU A 138 3.31 16.89 -5.31
C LEU A 138 3.30 15.44 -4.88
N VAL A 139 4.48 14.88 -4.59
CA VAL A 139 4.63 13.61 -3.89
C VAL A 139 5.61 13.79 -2.75
N ALA A 140 5.25 13.35 -1.55
CA ALA A 140 6.11 13.37 -0.38
C ALA A 140 6.24 11.97 0.21
N GLY A 141 7.46 11.58 0.52
CA GLY A 141 7.77 10.47 1.42
C GLY A 141 8.48 10.99 2.67
N GLN A 142 8.94 10.10 3.55
CA GLN A 142 9.64 10.51 4.78
C GLN A 142 10.92 11.33 4.54
N LYS A 143 11.64 11.04 3.45
CA LYS A 143 12.99 11.58 3.20
C LYS A 143 13.10 12.41 1.93
N PHE A 144 12.04 12.49 1.15
CA PHE A 144 12.04 13.18 -0.14
C PHE A 144 10.71 13.89 -0.35
N THR A 145 10.74 14.98 -1.10
CA THR A 145 9.52 15.66 -1.56
C THR A 145 9.76 16.16 -2.97
N MET A 146 8.88 15.76 -3.88
CA MET A 146 8.90 16.14 -5.28
C MET A 146 7.76 17.12 -5.52
N ILE A 147 8.07 18.29 -6.05
CA ILE A 147 7.11 19.36 -6.32
C ILE A 147 7.11 19.64 -7.82
N GLY A 148 5.95 19.54 -8.45
CA GLY A 148 5.76 19.83 -9.86
C GLY A 148 5.84 21.32 -10.18
N LYS A 149 6.19 21.65 -11.42
CA LYS A 149 6.21 23.03 -11.96
C LYS A 149 5.42 23.10 -13.28
N PRO A 150 4.08 23.16 -13.27
CA PRO A 150 3.14 23.05 -12.15
C PRO A 150 2.68 21.62 -11.83
N LEU A 151 2.95 20.66 -12.72
CA LEU A 151 2.62 19.24 -12.57
C LEU A 151 3.91 18.41 -12.58
N ILE A 152 3.86 17.24 -11.98
CA ILE A 152 4.91 16.22 -12.10
C ILE A 152 4.64 15.40 -13.37
N SER A 153 5.69 15.08 -14.12
CA SER A 153 5.60 14.26 -15.33
C SER A 153 5.05 12.86 -15.02
N LEU A 154 4.22 12.33 -15.91
CA LEU A 154 3.61 11.01 -15.77
C LEU A 154 4.62 9.86 -15.84
N ASP A 155 5.76 10.08 -16.48
CA ASP A 155 6.82 9.09 -16.52
C ASP A 155 7.43 8.92 -15.12
N THR A 156 7.51 10.00 -14.36
CA THR A 156 8.11 10.02 -13.02
C THR A 156 7.19 9.46 -11.94
N VAL A 157 5.92 9.83 -11.96
CA VAL A 157 4.94 9.42 -10.94
C VAL A 157 3.63 9.01 -11.60
N LYS A 158 3.13 7.84 -11.21
CA LYS A 158 1.82 7.32 -11.63
C LYS A 158 0.98 7.00 -10.41
N VAL A 159 -0.20 7.62 -10.33
CA VAL A 159 -1.19 7.32 -9.29
C VAL A 159 -2.27 6.45 -9.92
N ASN A 160 -2.25 5.17 -9.59
CA ASN A 160 -3.22 4.18 -10.04
C ASN A 160 -4.44 4.19 -9.13
N ALA A 161 -5.63 4.26 -9.71
CA ALA A 161 -6.89 4.31 -8.99
C ALA A 161 -7.95 3.42 -9.65
N GLU A 162 -9.00 3.11 -8.91
CA GLU A 162 -10.12 2.30 -9.36
C GLU A 162 -11.44 2.98 -9.02
N VAL A 163 -12.37 2.97 -9.97
CA VAL A 163 -13.73 3.44 -9.74
C VAL A 163 -14.47 2.39 -8.91
N VAL A 164 -14.93 2.74 -7.72
CA VAL A 164 -15.66 1.82 -6.85
C VAL A 164 -17.14 1.81 -7.21
N GLU A 165 -17.76 2.98 -7.20
CA GLU A 165 -19.19 3.13 -7.43
C GLU A 165 -19.57 4.55 -7.85
N HIS A 166 -20.77 4.68 -8.42
CA HIS A 166 -21.42 5.96 -8.66
C HIS A 166 -22.65 6.08 -7.77
N PHE A 167 -22.84 7.25 -7.17
CA PHE A 167 -24.00 7.50 -6.33
C PHE A 167 -24.56 8.91 -6.54
N LEU A 168 -25.81 9.08 -6.15
CA LEU A 168 -26.47 10.38 -6.11
C LEU A 168 -26.24 11.01 -4.73
N GLY A 169 -25.72 12.23 -4.73
CA GLY A 169 -25.61 13.03 -3.52
C GLY A 169 -26.96 13.40 -2.91
N PRO A 170 -26.93 14.05 -1.73
CA PRO A 170 -28.13 14.47 -1.05
C PRO A 170 -28.98 15.42 -1.92
N ILE A 171 -30.30 15.38 -1.71
CA ILE A 171 -31.23 16.26 -2.41
C ILE A 171 -30.91 17.71 -2.04
N LYS A 172 -30.48 18.49 -3.02
CA LYS A 172 -30.32 19.94 -2.88
C LYS A 172 -31.63 20.61 -3.27
N LYS A 173 -32.34 21.14 -2.26
CA LYS A 173 -33.56 21.90 -2.44
C LYS A 173 -33.22 23.38 -2.60
N THR A 174 -33.61 23.97 -3.72
CA THR A 174 -33.42 25.39 -4.01
C THR A 174 -34.78 26.05 -4.15
N TYR A 175 -35.05 27.04 -3.31
CA TYR A 175 -36.27 27.85 -3.39
C TYR A 175 -35.90 29.25 -3.87
N LYS A 176 -36.56 29.71 -4.94
CA LYS A 176 -36.47 31.08 -5.43
C LYS A 176 -37.81 31.75 -5.23
N PHE A 177 -37.82 32.80 -4.42
CA PHE A 177 -39.00 33.60 -4.14
C PHE A 177 -38.78 35.05 -4.55
N GLN A 178 -39.72 35.58 -5.32
CA GLN A 178 -39.82 36.99 -5.66
C GLN A 178 -41.23 37.46 -5.29
N LYS A 179 -41.30 38.48 -4.41
CA LYS A 179 -42.50 38.95 -3.68
C LYS A 179 -43.74 39.20 -4.54
N LYS A 180 -43.59 39.42 -5.85
CA LYS A 180 -44.69 39.74 -6.78
C LYS A 180 -44.68 39.00 -8.13
N SER A 181 -43.71 38.11 -8.39
CA SER A 181 -43.51 37.57 -9.75
C SER A 181 -43.34 36.06 -9.78
N THR A 182 -42.39 35.52 -9.00
CA THR A 182 -41.94 34.15 -9.22
C THR A 182 -41.76 33.42 -7.90
N ARG A 183 -42.36 32.24 -7.79
CA ARG A 183 -42.06 31.24 -6.76
C ARG A 183 -41.64 29.96 -7.49
N ARG A 184 -40.38 29.58 -7.38
CA ARG A 184 -39.84 28.36 -8.01
C ARG A 184 -39.19 27.49 -6.96
N TYR A 185 -39.62 26.24 -6.93
CA TYR A 185 -38.98 25.19 -6.16
C TYR A 185 -38.26 24.26 -7.13
N ARG A 186 -36.99 23.97 -6.85
CA ARG A 186 -36.20 23.02 -7.63
C ARG A 186 -35.49 22.08 -6.68
N GLU A 187 -35.67 20.80 -6.91
CA GLU A 187 -34.82 19.76 -6.34
C GLU A 187 -33.77 19.37 -7.36
N SER A 188 -32.53 19.21 -6.91
CA SER A 188 -31.43 18.73 -7.74
C SER A 188 -30.61 17.75 -6.93
N ARG A 189 -30.14 16.69 -7.58
CA ARG A 189 -29.13 15.77 -7.03
C ARG A 189 -27.89 15.86 -7.90
N HIS A 190 -26.72 15.93 -7.27
CA HIS A 190 -25.45 15.84 -7.98
C HIS A 190 -25.01 14.38 -8.03
N ARG A 191 -24.48 13.95 -9.19
CA ARG A 191 -23.86 12.64 -9.33
C ARG A 191 -22.41 12.72 -8.89
N PHE A 192 -22.01 11.76 -8.09
CA PHE A 192 -20.65 11.62 -7.58
C PHE A 192 -20.12 10.23 -7.90
N THR A 193 -18.80 10.14 -7.96
CA THR A 193 -18.08 8.88 -8.17
C THR A 193 -17.13 8.68 -7.01
N VAL A 194 -17.14 7.47 -6.44
CA VAL A 194 -16.18 7.03 -5.43
C VAL A 194 -15.01 6.40 -6.15
N ILE A 195 -13.81 6.92 -5.90
CA ILE A 195 -12.57 6.39 -6.46
C ILE A 195 -11.70 5.93 -5.30
N LYS A 196 -11.12 4.75 -5.43
CA LYS A 196 -10.13 4.21 -4.49
C LYS A 196 -8.74 4.28 -5.10
N ILE A 197 -7.79 4.79 -4.34
CA ILE A 197 -6.39 4.82 -4.74
C ILE A 197 -5.80 3.42 -4.53
N GLN A 198 -5.34 2.82 -5.63
CA GLN A 198 -4.67 1.54 -5.60
C GLN A 198 -3.21 1.75 -5.23
N ASP A 199 -2.41 2.37 -6.09
CA ASP A 199 -0.96 2.45 -5.89
C ASP A 199 -0.40 3.81 -6.33
N ILE A 200 0.72 4.21 -5.72
CA ILE A 200 1.50 5.39 -6.09
C ILE A 200 2.87 4.89 -6.51
N GLU A 201 3.09 4.79 -7.82
CA GLU A 201 4.34 4.36 -8.43
C GLU A 201 5.24 5.57 -8.64
N ILE A 202 6.50 5.45 -8.23
CA ILE A 202 7.52 6.49 -8.33
C ILE A 202 8.74 5.86 -9.00
N ASP A 203 9.22 6.46 -10.08
CA ASP A 203 10.40 5.99 -10.78
C ASP A 203 11.68 6.32 -9.99
N GLU A 204 12.40 5.27 -9.58
CA GLU A 204 13.57 5.41 -8.67
C GLU A 204 14.73 6.21 -9.28
N ASN A 205 14.81 6.29 -10.61
CA ASN A 205 15.81 7.11 -11.29
C ASN A 205 15.62 8.61 -11.01
N SER A 206 14.37 9.05 -10.90
CA SER A 206 14.04 10.46 -10.64
C SER A 206 14.34 10.88 -9.20
N LEU A 207 14.31 9.95 -8.23
CA LEU A 207 14.57 10.26 -6.82
C LEU A 207 16.01 10.72 -6.56
N LYS A 208 16.97 10.31 -7.40
CA LYS A 208 18.39 10.65 -7.27
C LYS A 208 18.69 12.13 -7.54
N GLU A 209 17.81 12.83 -8.25
CA GLU A 209 17.99 14.24 -8.59
C GLU A 209 17.57 15.19 -7.45
N PHE A 210 16.86 14.66 -6.45
CA PHE A 210 16.27 15.44 -5.35
C PHE A 210 16.82 15.08 -3.96
N THR A 211 17.82 14.18 -3.90
CA THR A 211 18.53 13.79 -2.66
C THR A 211 19.86 14.51 -2.58
#